data_AF-R4Z2Q8-F1
#
_entry.id   AF-R4Z2Q8-F1
#
_cell.length_a   1.000
_cell.length_b   1.000
_cell.length_c   1.000
_cell.angle_alpha   90.00
_cell.angle_beta   90.00
_cell.angle_gamma   90.00
#
_symmetry.space_group_name_H-M   'P 1'
#
loop_
_entity.id
_entity.type
_entity.pdbx_description
1 polymer ?
#
loop_
_entity_poly.entity_id
_entity_poly.type
_entity_poly.pdbx_seq_one_letter_code
_entity_poly.pdbx_strand_id
1 'polypeptide(L)'
;MPAPQGPPTEPSSADPLTALAPVWMRVVAFVAIMVGGLGGALVGGRFGAVACTGACDGVIGTTMLAGTVVGAVGVAVVAVITLRVAREWVGGS
;
A
#
# COMPACT_ATOMS: atom_id res chain seq x y z
N MET A 1 40.59 -28.04 35.72
CA MET A 1 39.33 -28.50 35.10
C MET A 1 38.49 -27.27 34.79
N PRO A 2 38.19 -26.98 33.52
CA PRO A 2 37.26 -25.92 33.12
C PRO A 2 35.84 -26.26 33.58
N ALA A 3 35.11 -25.26 34.08
CA ALA A 3 33.72 -25.43 34.53
C ALA A 3 32.77 -25.77 33.36
N PRO A 4 31.69 -26.54 33.59
CA PRO A 4 30.66 -26.77 32.57
C PRO A 4 30.00 -25.44 32.21
N GLN A 5 30.18 -25.01 30.97
CA GLN A 5 29.47 -23.85 30.44
C GLN A 5 28.02 -24.30 30.17
N GLY A 6 27.07 -23.66 30.84
CA GLY A 6 25.64 -23.85 30.53
C GLY A 6 25.37 -23.55 29.06
N PRO A 7 24.27 -24.08 28.48
CA PRO A 7 23.96 -23.91 27.07
C PRO A 7 24.02 -22.42 26.69
N PRO A 8 24.53 -22.08 25.50
CA PRO A 8 24.51 -20.71 25.00
C PRO A 8 23.11 -20.15 25.21
N THR A 9 22.99 -19.03 25.90
CA THR A 9 21.78 -18.22 25.86
C THR A 9 21.73 -17.66 24.44
N GLU A 10 21.20 -18.46 23.53
CA GLU A 10 20.78 -17.96 22.22
C GLU A 10 19.92 -16.73 22.50
N PRO A 11 20.23 -15.56 21.90
CA PRO A 11 19.31 -14.44 21.97
C PRO A 11 17.99 -14.98 21.45
N SER A 12 17.02 -15.02 22.37
CA SER A 12 15.65 -15.44 22.11
C SER A 12 15.24 -14.90 20.75
N SER A 13 15.06 -15.79 19.77
CA SER A 13 14.55 -15.48 18.44
C SER A 13 13.09 -14.96 18.47
N ALA A 14 12.60 -14.53 19.64
CA ALA A 14 11.58 -13.52 19.80
C ALA A 14 12.21 -12.14 19.46
N ASP A 15 12.32 -11.78 18.18
CA ASP A 15 11.32 -10.86 17.66
C ASP A 15 10.95 -11.12 16.18
N PRO A 16 10.08 -12.11 15.90
CA PRO A 16 9.45 -12.25 14.59
C PRO A 16 8.34 -11.19 14.36
N LEU A 17 8.14 -10.24 15.29
CA LEU A 17 7.14 -9.17 15.19
C LEU A 17 7.69 -7.90 14.49
N THR A 18 8.99 -7.70 14.47
CA THR A 18 9.68 -6.61 13.73
C THR A 18 9.70 -6.87 12.21
N ALA A 19 9.22 -8.03 11.77
CA ALA A 19 9.09 -8.39 10.37
C ALA A 19 7.88 -7.74 9.65
N LEU A 20 7.38 -6.61 10.15
CA LEU A 20 6.26 -5.89 9.57
C LEU A 20 6.80 -4.54 9.08
N ALA A 21 6.79 -4.27 7.77
CA ALA A 21 7.39 -3.08 7.14
C ALA A 21 7.21 -1.81 8.01
N PRO A 22 8.24 -0.96 8.17
CA PRO A 22 8.22 0.10 9.17
C PRO A 22 6.98 0.98 9.04
N VAL A 23 6.44 1.43 10.18
CA VAL A 23 5.12 2.09 10.23
C VAL A 23 5.05 3.29 9.28
N TRP A 24 6.11 4.10 9.21
CA TRP A 24 6.18 5.26 8.32
C TRP A 24 6.03 4.89 6.83
N MET A 25 6.60 3.76 6.41
CA MET A 25 6.48 3.25 5.03
C MET A 25 5.04 2.88 4.68
N ARG A 26 4.29 2.31 5.64
CA ARG A 26 2.87 1.99 5.43
C ARG A 26 2.00 3.23 5.36
N VAL A 27 2.32 4.24 6.17
CA VAL A 27 1.63 5.53 6.10
C VAL A 27 1.82 6.17 4.73
N VAL A 28 3.06 6.21 4.22
CA VAL A 28 3.33 6.75 2.87
C VAL A 28 2.58 5.96 1.80
N ALA A 29 2.58 4.62 1.86
CA ALA A 29 1.83 3.78 0.95
C ALA A 29 0.33 4.09 0.98
N PHE A 30 -0.25 4.23 2.17
CA PHE A 30 -1.66 4.57 2.34
C PHE A 30 -2.00 5.95 1.74
N VAL A 31 -1.17 6.96 2.00
CA VAL A 31 -1.36 8.30 1.43
C VAL A 31 -1.27 8.25 -0.09
N ALA A 32 -0.31 7.51 -0.65
CA ALA A 32 -0.20 7.35 -2.10
C ALA A 32 -1.45 6.72 -2.71
N ILE A 33 -2.02 5.67 -2.09
CA ILE A 33 -3.26 5.02 -2.55
C ILE A 33 -4.42 6.00 -2.51
N MET A 34 -4.56 6.79 -1.44
CA MET A 34 -5.60 7.82 -1.33
C MET A 34 -5.47 8.87 -2.44
N VAL A 35 -4.26 9.38 -2.69
CA VAL A 35 -4.00 10.36 -3.76
C VAL A 35 -4.26 9.76 -5.15
N GLY A 36 -3.85 8.51 -5.38
CA GLY A 36 -4.12 7.77 -6.62
C GLY A 36 -5.61 7.55 -6.87
N GLY A 37 -6.36 7.17 -5.83
CA GLY A 37 -7.81 7.04 -5.89
C GLY A 37 -8.49 8.38 -6.17
N LEU A 38 -8.05 9.46 -5.52
CA LEU A 38 -8.57 10.81 -5.75
C LEU A 38 -8.36 11.26 -7.21
N GLY A 39 -7.16 11.01 -7.75
CA GLY A 39 -6.84 11.25 -9.16
C GLY A 39 -7.73 10.43 -10.10
N GLY A 40 -7.94 9.14 -9.79
CA GLY A 40 -8.85 8.27 -10.53
C GLY A 40 -10.31 8.74 -10.52
N ALA A 41 -10.79 9.27 -9.39
CA ALA A 41 -12.12 9.86 -9.27
C ALA A 41 -12.28 11.08 -10.19
N LEU A 42 -11.29 11.99 -10.17
CA LEU A 42 -11.28 13.21 -10.99
C LEU A 42 -11.35 12.86 -12.48
N VAL A 43 -10.52 11.92 -12.93
CA VAL A 43 -10.49 11.46 -14.32
C VAL A 43 -11.81 10.76 -14.69
N GLY A 44 -12.29 9.85 -13.85
CA GLY A 44 -13.55 9.12 -14.05
C GLY A 44 -14.75 10.05 -14.19
N GLY A 45 -14.85 11.09 -13.34
CA GLY A 45 -15.94 12.07 -13.42
C GLY A 45 -15.93 12.89 -14.71
N ARG A 46 -14.74 13.20 -15.26
CA ARG A 46 -14.65 13.86 -16.58
C ARG A 46 -15.08 12.93 -17.70
N PHE A 47 -14.73 11.65 -17.65
CA PHE A 47 -15.22 10.66 -18.61
C PHE A 47 -16.75 10.52 -18.55
N GLY A 48 -17.34 10.45 -17.35
CA GLY A 48 -18.79 10.42 -17.17
C GLY A 48 -19.50 11.67 -17.71
N ALA A 49 -18.88 12.85 -17.56
CA ALA A 49 -19.40 14.11 -18.09
C ALA A 49 -19.32 14.21 -19.63
N VAL A 50 -18.30 13.60 -20.25
CA VAL A 50 -18.16 13.56 -21.72
C VAL A 50 -19.12 12.54 -22.35
N ALA A 51 -19.40 11.45 -21.64
CA ALA A 51 -20.27 10.38 -22.13
C ALA A 51 -21.76 10.76 -22.21
N CYS A 52 -22.17 11.93 -21.72
CA CYS A 52 -23.59 12.26 -21.57
C CYS A 52 -23.87 13.78 -21.57
N THR A 53 -24.80 14.24 -22.40
CA THR A 53 -25.32 15.61 -22.38
C THR A 53 -26.74 15.63 -21.79
N GLY A 54 -26.89 15.44 -20.48
CA GLY A 54 -28.21 15.37 -19.82
C GLY A 54 -28.17 14.99 -18.33
N ALA A 55 -29.30 14.53 -17.78
CA ALA A 55 -29.42 14.10 -16.38
C ALA A 55 -28.75 12.72 -16.15
N CYS A 56 -27.41 12.72 -16.11
CA CYS A 56 -26.60 11.50 -16.04
C CYS A 56 -25.80 11.41 -14.73
N ASP A 57 -26.34 11.89 -13.61
CA ASP A 57 -25.70 11.78 -12.28
C ASP A 57 -25.30 10.33 -11.97
N GLY A 58 -26.10 9.34 -12.40
CA GLY A 58 -25.76 7.93 -12.27
C GLY A 58 -24.51 7.52 -13.07
N VAL A 59 -24.32 8.03 -14.28
CA VAL A 59 -23.16 7.71 -15.14
C VAL A 59 -21.91 8.42 -14.62
N ILE A 60 -22.03 9.67 -14.21
CA ILE A 60 -20.93 10.42 -13.60
C ILE A 60 -20.49 9.77 -12.29
N GLY A 61 -21.45 9.37 -11.44
CA GLY A 61 -21.17 8.68 -10.19
C GLY A 61 -20.50 7.32 -10.38
N THR A 62 -20.99 6.50 -11.31
CA THR A 62 -20.40 5.16 -11.58
C THR A 62 -19.01 5.24 -12.19
N THR A 63 -18.77 6.18 -13.11
CA THR A 63 -17.45 6.40 -13.70
C THR A 63 -16.46 7.01 -12.72
N MET A 64 -16.89 7.92 -11.84
CA MET A 64 -16.08 8.38 -10.70
C MET A 64 -15.70 7.22 -9.78
N LEU A 65 -16.66 6.38 -9.38
CA LEU A 65 -16.42 5.24 -8.50
C LEU A 65 -15.46 4.24 -9.16
N ALA A 66 -15.71 3.87 -10.41
CA ALA A 66 -14.86 2.96 -11.18
C ALA A 66 -13.42 3.51 -11.33
N GLY A 67 -13.28 4.79 -11.70
CA GLY A 67 -11.99 5.45 -11.80
C GLY A 67 -11.24 5.48 -10.46
N THR A 68 -11.94 5.74 -9.36
CA THR A 68 -11.38 5.71 -7.99
C THR A 68 -10.84 4.33 -7.65
N VAL A 69 -11.64 3.28 -7.86
CA VAL A 69 -11.28 1.89 -7.55
C VAL A 69 -10.07 1.47 -8.38
N VAL A 70 -10.09 1.72 -9.69
CA VAL A 70 -8.98 1.37 -10.59
C VAL A 70 -7.70 2.12 -10.20
N GLY A 71 -7.79 3.43 -9.91
CA GLY A 71 -6.65 4.24 -9.46
C GLY A 71 -6.07 3.75 -8.12
N ALA A 72 -6.94 3.49 -7.14
CA ALA A 72 -6.52 2.98 -5.84
C ALA A 72 -5.87 1.58 -5.93
N VAL A 73 -6.45 0.68 -6.71
CA VAL A 73 -5.91 -0.67 -6.92
C VAL A 73 -4.54 -0.62 -7.60
N GLY A 74 -4.40 0.19 -8.65
CA GLY A 74 -3.12 0.34 -9.35
C GLY A 74 -2.00 0.83 -8.42
N VAL A 75 -2.27 1.88 -7.64
CA VAL A 75 -1.29 2.40 -6.68
C VAL A 75 -1.04 1.42 -5.53
N ALA A 76 -2.06 0.68 -5.08
CA ALA A 76 -1.88 -0.34 -4.04
C ALA A 76 -0.94 -1.46 -4.50
N VAL A 77 -1.07 -1.93 -5.74
CA VAL A 77 -0.16 -2.95 -6.30
C VAL A 77 1.28 -2.44 -6.31
N VAL A 78 1.51 -1.23 -6.83
CA VAL A 78 2.85 -0.62 -6.87
C VAL A 78 3.40 -0.46 -5.45
N ALA A 79 2.61 0.10 -4.53
CA ALA A 79 3.02 0.30 -3.15
C ALA A 79 3.40 -1.02 -2.46
N VAL A 80 2.63 -2.09 -2.65
CA VAL A 80 2.95 -3.42 -2.11
C VAL A 80 4.27 -3.95 -2.68
N ILE A 81 4.49 -3.81 -3.99
CA ILE A 81 5.76 -4.21 -4.62
C ILE A 81 6.92 -3.39 -4.04
N THR A 82 6.78 -2.07 -3.94
CA THR A 82 7.81 -1.19 -3.36
C THR A 82 8.10 -1.55 -1.91
N LEU A 83 7.10 -1.88 -1.10
CA LEU A 83 7.30 -2.33 0.27
C LEU A 83 8.01 -3.68 0.33
N ARG A 84 7.74 -4.59 -0.61
CA ARG A 84 8.47 -5.87 -0.71
C ARG A 84 9.95 -5.64 -1.08
N VAL A 85 10.21 -4.75 -2.03
CA VAL A 85 11.56 -4.32 -2.40
C VAL A 85 12.25 -3.62 -1.22
N ALA A 86 11.59 -2.75 -0.49
CA ALA A 86 12.21 -2.09 0.66
C ALA A 86 12.61 -3.09 1.77
N ARG A 87 11.93 -4.23 1.88
CA ARG A 87 12.21 -5.26 2.88
C ARG A 87 13.46 -6.09 2.57
N GLU A 88 13.78 -6.31 1.29
CA GLU A 88 15.01 -7.02 0.90
C GLU A 88 16.26 -6.19 1.21
N TRP A 89 16.22 -4.87 1.01
CA TRP A 89 17.40 -4.02 1.18
C TRP A 89 17.64 -3.57 2.62
N VAL A 90 16.57 -3.31 3.40
CA VAL A 90 16.69 -2.74 4.76
C VAL A 90 16.83 -3.81 5.85
N GLY A 91 16.43 -5.06 5.59
CA GLY A 91 16.59 -6.16 6.54
C GLY A 91 18.00 -6.77 6.61
N GLY A 92 18.93 -6.32 5.76
CA GLY A 92 20.29 -6.86 5.64
C GLY A 92 21.41 -5.97 6.15
N SER A 93 21.09 -4.85 6.82
CA SER A 93 22.07 -3.91 7.41
C SER A 93 22.14 -4.03 8.92
#